data_AF-A0A4Q0GQK7-F1
#
_entry.id   AF-A0A4Q0GQK7-F1
#
_cell.length_a   1.000
_cell.length_b   1.000
_cell.length_c   1.000
_cell.angle_alpha   90.00
_cell.angle_beta   90.00
_cell.angle_gamma   90.00
#
_symmetry.space_group_name_H-M   'P 1'
#
loop_
_entity.id
_entity.type
_entity.pdbx_description
1 polymer ?
#
loop_
_entity_poly.entity_id
_entity_poly.type
_entity_poly.pdbx_seq_one_letter_code
_entity_poly.pdbx_strand_id
1 'polypeptide(L)'
;MNAIHTEMLYFQRRLDATRVMADAAAGPCARLAHETLARLYGETLAALAATLPCPIAEPVAATRRRVFRVERVVTPPTRCKATARPRLTLKLAS
;
A
#
# COMPACT_ATOMS: atom_id res chain seq x y z
N MET A 1 18.27 -3.41 -13.10
CA MET A 1 16.96 -2.78 -12.84
C MET A 1 15.89 -3.74 -13.37
N ASN A 2 14.90 -4.14 -12.57
CA ASN A 2 13.90 -5.14 -12.97
C ASN A 2 12.82 -4.48 -13.85
N ALA A 3 12.54 -5.05 -15.03
CA ALA A 3 11.53 -4.53 -15.97
C ALA A 3 10.15 -4.36 -15.32
N ILE A 4 9.72 -5.34 -14.51
CA ILE A 4 8.45 -5.30 -13.77
C ILE A 4 8.44 -4.11 -12.80
N HIS A 5 9.57 -3.83 -12.15
CA HIS A 5 9.66 -2.71 -11.22
C HIS A 5 9.53 -1.35 -11.94
N THR A 6 10.10 -1.22 -13.14
CA THR A 6 9.96 -0.02 -13.97
C THR A 6 8.51 0.18 -14.41
N GLU A 7 7.82 -0.89 -14.81
CA GLU A 7 6.40 -0.83 -15.17
C GLU A 7 5.52 -0.46 -13.96
N MET A 8 5.75 -1.07 -12.79
CA MET A 8 5.04 -0.70 -11.57
C MET A 8 5.24 0.78 -11.21
N LEU A 9 6.47 1.31 -11.33
CA LEU A 9 6.74 2.73 -11.12
C LEU A 9 6.01 3.62 -12.13
N TYR A 10 5.92 3.20 -13.40
CA TYR A 10 5.15 3.89 -14.41
C TYR A 10 3.66 3.95 -14.05
N PHE A 11 3.06 2.81 -13.70
CA PHE A 11 1.65 2.73 -13.32
C PHE A 11 1.35 3.52 -12.03
N GLN A 12 2.24 3.48 -11.04
CA GLN A 12 2.11 4.27 -9.82
C GLN A 12 2.07 5.77 -10.13
N ARG A 13 3.02 6.28 -10.93
CA ARG A 13 3.04 7.70 -11.32
C ARG A 13 1.79 8.11 -12.10
N ARG A 14 1.31 7.26 -13.00
CA ARG A 14 0.08 7.51 -13.77
C ARG A 14 -1.15 7.51 -12.88
N LEU A 15 -1.23 6.58 -11.94
CA LEU A 15 -2.31 6.52 -10.95
C LEU A 15 -2.37 7.81 -10.12
N ASP A 16 -1.23 8.24 -9.57
CA ASP A 16 -1.16 9.44 -8.73
C ASP A 16 -1.53 10.70 -9.53
N ALA A 17 -1.00 10.86 -10.75
CA ALA A 17 -1.36 11.98 -11.62
C ALA A 17 -2.86 11.98 -11.97
N THR A 18 -3.42 10.80 -12.26
CA THR A 18 -4.84 10.68 -12.63
C THR A 18 -5.77 11.01 -11.46
N ARG A 19 -5.39 10.66 -10.24
CA ARG A 19 -6.12 11.07 -9.02
C ARG A 19 -6.13 12.58 -8.85
N VAL A 20 -4.98 13.23 -9.03
CA VAL A 20 -4.89 14.70 -8.99
C VAL A 20 -5.77 15.34 -10.06
N MET A 21 -5.83 14.76 -11.27
CA MET A 21 -6.72 15.23 -12.33
C MET A 21 -8.20 15.04 -11.99
N ALA A 22 -8.58 13.94 -11.34
CA ALA A 22 -9.94 13.71 -10.87
C ALA A 22 -10.36 14.75 -9.83
N ASP A 23 -9.46 15.06 -8.88
CA ASP A 23 -9.69 16.05 -7.84
C ASP A 23 -9.79 17.48 -8.41
N ALA A 24 -9.00 17.78 -9.45
CA ALA A 24 -9.01 19.07 -10.13
C ALA A 24 -10.11 19.21 -11.21
N ALA A 25 -10.87 18.16 -11.49
CA ALA A 25 -11.86 18.17 -12.56
C ALA A 25 -13.03 19.12 -12.23
N ALA A 26 -13.27 20.08 -13.13
CA ALA A 26 -14.34 21.08 -12.97
C ALA A 26 -15.76 20.50 -13.18
N GLY A 27 -15.87 19.34 -13.85
CA GLY A 27 -17.16 18.76 -14.23
C GLY A 27 -17.28 17.28 -13.83
N PRO A 28 -18.51 16.80 -13.55
CA PRO A 28 -18.74 15.44 -13.07
C PRO A 28 -18.34 14.37 -14.09
N CYS A 29 -18.51 14.63 -15.39
CA CYS A 29 -18.12 13.70 -16.44
C CYS A 29 -16.58 13.54 -16.52
N ALA A 30 -15.83 14.64 -16.47
CA ALA A 30 -14.37 14.61 -16.48
C ALA A 30 -13.82 13.91 -15.23
N ARG A 31 -14.41 14.20 -14.06
CA ARG A 31 -14.08 13.51 -12.81
C ARG A 31 -14.29 12.00 -12.92
N LEU A 32 -15.46 11.57 -13.38
CA LEU A 32 -15.77 10.14 -13.54
C LEU A 32 -14.81 9.44 -14.51
N ALA A 33 -14.42 10.11 -15.61
CA ALA A 33 -13.46 9.59 -16.55
C ALA A 33 -12.08 9.36 -15.88
N HIS A 34 -11.58 10.34 -15.13
CA HIS A 34 -10.32 10.21 -14.40
C HIS A 34 -10.40 9.17 -13.27
N GLU A 35 -11.49 9.10 -12.52
CA GLU A 35 -11.70 8.07 -11.50
C GLU A 35 -11.71 6.65 -12.10
N THR A 36 -12.35 6.49 -13.26
CA THR A 36 -12.36 5.21 -13.99
C THR A 36 -10.96 4.82 -14.46
N LEU A 37 -10.20 5.76 -15.02
CA LEU A 37 -8.81 5.52 -15.42
C LEU A 37 -7.91 5.19 -14.21
N ALA A 38 -8.09 5.91 -13.10
CA ALA A 38 -7.36 5.64 -11.85
C ALA A 38 -7.65 4.22 -11.34
N ARG A 39 -8.91 3.78 -11.41
CA ARG A 39 -9.27 2.40 -11.06
C ARG A 39 -8.54 1.38 -11.92
N LEU A 40 -8.54 1.54 -13.24
CA LEU A 40 -7.86 0.63 -14.17
C LEU A 40 -6.34 0.58 -13.93
N TYR A 41 -5.71 1.73 -13.68
CA TYR A 41 -4.29 1.76 -13.32
C TYR A 41 -4.01 1.06 -11.98
N GLY A 42 -4.87 1.24 -10.97
CA GLY A 42 -4.75 0.56 -9.69
C GLY A 42 -4.90 -0.97 -9.80
N GLU A 43 -5.87 -1.44 -10.59
CA GLU A 43 -6.06 -2.87 -10.87
C GLU A 43 -4.84 -3.47 -11.60
N THR A 44 -4.29 -2.77 -12.59
CA THR A 44 -3.08 -3.19 -13.30
C THR A 44 -1.86 -3.24 -12.38
N LEU A 45 -1.70 -2.24 -11.50
CA LEU A 45 -0.62 -2.21 -10.52
C LEU A 45 -0.72 -3.37 -9.54
N ALA A 46 -1.92 -3.70 -9.07
CA ALA A 46 -2.16 -4.85 -8.19
C ALA A 46 -1.83 -6.18 -8.90
N ALA A 47 -2.21 -6.32 -10.17
CA ALA A 47 -1.86 -7.48 -10.97
C ALA A 47 -0.34 -7.64 -11.14
N LEU A 48 0.39 -6.55 -11.43
CA LEU A 48 1.86 -6.56 -11.51
C LEU A 48 2.51 -6.85 -10.15
N ALA A 49 1.94 -6.35 -9.05
CA ALA A 49 2.44 -6.67 -7.72
C ALA A 49 2.29 -8.17 -7.40
N ALA A 50 1.23 -8.82 -7.90
CA ALA A 50 1.01 -10.26 -7.75
C ALA A 50 1.92 -11.13 -8.63
N THR A 51 2.51 -10.58 -9.71
CA THR A 51 3.51 -11.29 -10.53
C THR A 51 4.93 -11.20 -9.99
N LEU A 52 5.20 -10.25 -9.09
CA LEU A 52 6.43 -10.28 -8.33
C LEU A 52 6.50 -11.61 -7.58
N PRO A 53 7.69 -12.23 -7.49
CA PRO A 53 7.85 -13.44 -6.69
C PRO A 53 7.40 -13.13 -5.27
N CYS A 54 6.20 -13.58 -4.92
CA CYS A 54 5.81 -13.79 -3.55
C CYS A 54 6.94 -14.65 -2.96
N PRO A 55 7.54 -14.30 -1.83
CA PRO A 55 8.26 -15.31 -1.08
C PRO A 55 7.23 -16.40 -0.83
N ILE A 56 7.35 -17.50 -1.57
CA ILE A 56 6.68 -18.74 -1.25
C ILE A 56 7.30 -19.11 0.09
N ALA A 57 6.72 -18.62 1.18
CA ALA A 57 6.78 -19.34 2.42
C ALA A 57 6.15 -20.68 2.05
N GLU A 58 7.00 -21.68 1.83
CA GLU A 58 6.50 -23.03 1.66
C GLU A 58 5.49 -23.29 2.77
N PRO A 59 4.32 -23.86 2.47
CA PRO A 59 3.51 -24.42 3.53
C PRO A 59 4.36 -25.55 4.11
N VAL A 60 5.08 -25.25 5.21
CA VAL A 60 5.71 -26.28 6.02
C VAL A 60 4.59 -27.25 6.35
N ALA A 61 4.64 -28.42 5.71
CA ALA A 61 3.72 -29.50 5.93
C ALA A 61 3.97 -30.04 7.34
N ALA A 62 3.43 -29.32 8.34
CA ALA A 62 3.43 -29.77 9.71
C ALA A 62 2.29 -30.78 9.87
N THR A 63 2.69 -32.03 9.70
CA THR A 63 2.07 -33.27 10.11
C THR A 63 1.09 -33.11 11.28
N ARG A 64 -0.16 -33.60 11.14
CA ARG A 64 -1.05 -33.79 12.28
C ARG A 64 -0.46 -34.81 13.25
N ARG A 65 -0.12 -34.40 14.48
CA ARG A 65 -0.17 -35.29 15.66
C ARG A 65 -0.31 -34.53 16.98
N ARG A 66 -1.53 -34.65 17.54
CA ARG A 66 -1.95 -34.71 18.96
C ARG A 66 -1.17 -33.92 20.03
N VAL A 67 -1.90 -33.00 20.66
CA VAL A 67 -2.02 -32.74 22.11
C VAL A 67 -0.80 -33.04 22.98
N PHE A 68 -0.16 -31.99 23.48
CA PHE A 68 0.18 -31.87 24.90
C PHE A 68 0.04 -30.42 25.36
N ARG A 69 -0.46 -30.28 26.58
CA ARG A 69 -0.84 -29.10 27.35
C ARG A 69 0.41 -28.43 27.96
N VAL A 70 0.21 -27.22 28.51
CA VAL A 70 1.08 -26.45 29.45
C VAL A 70 2.07 -25.53 28.69
N GLU A 71 2.19 -24.21 28.89
CA GLU A 71 1.87 -23.33 30.01
C GLU A 71 1.63 -21.88 29.53
N ARG A 72 0.84 -21.11 30.28
CA ARG A 72 0.65 -19.66 30.13
C ARG A 72 1.96 -18.92 30.45
N VAL A 73 2.44 -18.08 29.53
CA VAL A 73 3.12 -16.84 29.92
C VAL A 73 2.58 -15.71 29.03
N VAL A 74 1.83 -14.83 29.68
CA VAL A 74 1.34 -13.56 29.13
C VAL A 74 2.49 -12.57 29.26
N THR A 75 3.10 -12.18 28.14
CA THR A 75 3.96 -10.99 28.06
C THR A 75 3.17 -9.87 27.37
N PRO A 76 3.09 -8.66 27.96
CA PRO A 76 2.29 -7.56 27.45
C PRO A 76 2.92 -6.90 26.21
N PRO A 77 2.13 -6.26 25.33
CA PRO A 77 2.68 -5.47 24.23
C PRO A 77 3.23 -4.15 24.77
N THR A 78 4.53 -3.92 24.60
CA THR A 78 5.13 -2.59 24.74
C THR A 78 4.57 -1.66 23.67
N ARG A 79 3.80 -0.66 24.11
CA ARG A 79 3.34 0.48 23.31
C ARG A 79 4.55 1.18 22.68
N CYS A 80 4.70 1.12 21.37
CA CYS A 80 5.60 2.01 20.64
C CYS A 80 5.13 3.45 20.82
N LYS A 81 5.98 4.27 21.46
CA LYS A 81 5.76 5.69 21.70
C LYS A 81 5.69 6.42 20.36
N ALA A 82 4.63 7.18 20.16
CA ALA A 82 4.52 8.14 19.07
C ALA A 82 5.66 9.17 19.19
N THR A 83 6.51 9.25 18.18
CA THR A 83 7.50 10.31 18.06
C THR A 83 6.79 11.61 17.67
N ALA A 84 6.98 12.63 18.50
CA ALA A 84 6.43 13.96 18.31
C ALA A 84 6.94 14.55 16.99
N ARG A 85 6.02 14.85 16.07
CA ARG A 85 6.34 15.62 14.85
C ARG A 85 6.52 17.10 15.24
N PRO A 86 7.63 17.76 14.85
CA PRO A 86 7.75 19.20 15.01
C PRO A 86 6.76 19.91 14.06
N ARG A 87 5.90 20.76 14.61
CA ARG A 87 5.02 21.66 13.86
C ARG A 87 5.88 22.79 13.28
N LEU A 88 6.08 22.80 11.96
CA LEU A 88 6.65 23.94 11.26
C LEU A 88 5.59 25.05 11.19
N THR A 89 5.78 26.11 11.96
CA THR A 89 5.01 27.34 11.84
C THR A 89 5.64 28.22 10.76
N LEU A 90 4.92 28.46 9.65
CA LEU A 90 5.30 29.46 8.67
C LEU A 90 5.08 30.85 9.27
N LYS A 91 6.16 31.61 9.44
CA LYS A 91 6.07 33.06 9.69
C LYS A 91 5.77 33.76 8.37
N LEU A 92 4.65 34.47 8.32
CA LEU A 92 4.39 35.45 7.26
C LEU A 92 5.32 36.64 7.51
N ALA A 93 6.14 36.99 6.51
CA ALA A 93 6.89 38.23 6.50
C ALA A 93 5.93 39.38 6.18
N SER A 94 5.94 40.39 7.05
CA SER A 94 5.36 41.71 6.84
C SER A 94 6.24 42.56 5.93
#